data_AF-A0A418PPZ6-F1
#
_entry.id   AF-A0A418PPZ6-F1
#
_cell.length_a   1.000
_cell.length_b   1.000
_cell.length_c   1.000
_cell.angle_alpha   90.00
_cell.angle_beta   90.00
_cell.angle_gamma   90.00
#
_symmetry.space_group_name_H-M   'P 1'
#
loop_
_entity.id
_entity.type
_entity.pdbx_description
1 polymer ?
#
loop_
_entity_poly.entity_id
_entity_poly.type
_entity_poly.pdbx_seq_one_letter_code
_entity_poly.pdbx_strand_id
1 'polypeptide(L)'
;QAVIQPSLFEGWSTVIEDAKSLNVQVICSNLPVHIEQLSLNGIYFNPYNEMELALIIKGFMKSSDYLIYEDYDERVRRFALNFLSIFSS
;
A
#
# COMPACT_ATOMS: atom_id res chain seq x y z
N GLN A 1 11.58 1.64 6.27
CA GLN A 1 11.66 2.52 5.05
C GLN A 1 10.25 2.79 4.49
N ALA A 2 10.06 3.77 3.59
CA ALA A 2 8.76 3.99 2.92
C ALA A 2 8.90 4.31 1.41
N VAL A 3 7.87 3.94 0.65
CA VAL A 3 7.64 4.40 -0.73
C VAL A 3 6.72 5.61 -0.70
N ILE A 4 7.04 6.64 -1.50
CA ILE A 4 6.23 7.86 -1.62
C ILE A 4 5.66 7.92 -3.04
N GLN A 5 4.33 7.99 -3.16
CA GLN A 5 3.58 8.06 -4.42
C GLN A 5 2.71 9.33 -4.48
N PRO A 6 3.29 10.49 -4.84
CA PRO A 6 2.60 11.78 -4.80
C PRO A 6 1.88 12.11 -6.11
N SER A 7 1.27 11.10 -6.75
CA SER A 7 0.59 11.23 -8.03
C SER A 7 -0.65 12.13 -7.91
N LEU A 8 -0.91 12.98 -8.92
CA LEU A 8 -2.16 13.73 -9.06
C LEU A 8 -3.25 12.91 -9.77
N PHE A 9 -2.85 11.92 -10.56
CA PHE A 9 -3.71 10.97 -11.27
C PHE A 9 -2.98 9.64 -11.43
N GLU A 10 -3.73 8.55 -11.59
CA GLU A 10 -3.20 7.19 -11.77
C GLU A 10 -4.03 6.42 -12.77
N GLY A 11 -3.37 5.55 -13.53
CA GLY A 11 -4.00 4.58 -14.43
C GLY A 11 -4.09 3.21 -13.75
N TRP A 12 -2.93 2.54 -13.65
CA TRP A 12 -2.74 1.34 -12.84
C TRP A 12 -1.24 1.05 -12.68
N SER A 13 -0.60 1.67 -11.68
CA SER A 13 0.82 1.48 -11.36
C SER A 13 1.07 0.20 -10.55
N THR A 14 2.21 -0.47 -10.77
CA THR A 14 2.64 -1.65 -9.98
C THR A 14 3.34 -1.28 -8.68
N VAL A 15 3.72 -0.01 -8.48
CA VAL A 15 4.54 0.42 -7.34
C VAL A 15 3.92 0.06 -5.99
N ILE A 16 2.59 0.15 -5.87
CA ILE A 16 1.87 -0.25 -4.65
C ILE A 16 1.96 -1.76 -4.41
N GLU A 17 1.85 -2.58 -5.45
CA GLU A 17 1.94 -4.04 -5.32
C GLU A 17 3.38 -4.50 -5.02
N ASP A 18 4.39 -3.82 -5.57
CA ASP A 18 5.79 -4.05 -5.25
C ASP A 18 6.07 -3.69 -3.79
N ALA A 19 5.56 -2.55 -3.30
CA ALA A 19 5.69 -2.13 -1.90
C ALA A 19 5.04 -3.12 -0.93
N LYS A 20 3.84 -3.64 -1.28
CA LYS A 20 3.16 -4.70 -0.52
C LYS A 20 4.00 -5.97 -0.44
N SER A 21 4.60 -6.37 -1.56
CA SER A 21 5.44 -7.57 -1.64
C SER A 21 6.75 -7.45 -0.85
N LEU A 22 7.31 -6.23 -0.78
CA LEU A 22 8.52 -5.91 -0.01
C LEU A 22 8.24 -5.54 1.45
N ASN A 23 6.97 -5.59 1.89
CA ASN A 23 6.52 -5.16 3.21
C ASN A 23 6.96 -3.73 3.59
N VAL A 24 6.91 -2.83 2.60
CA VAL A 24 7.30 -1.43 2.75
C VAL A 24 6.06 -0.56 2.87
N GLN A 25 6.06 0.36 3.85
CA GLN A 25 5.00 1.34 4.02
C GLN A 25 4.86 2.22 2.78
N VAL A 26 3.62 2.47 2.35
CA VAL A 26 3.31 3.43 1.29
C VAL A 26 2.72 4.71 1.88
N ILE A 27 3.28 5.85 1.48
CA ILE A 27 2.71 7.19 1.66
C ILE A 27 2.26 7.66 0.29
N CYS A 28 0.96 7.89 0.08
CA CYS A 28 0.41 8.18 -1.24
C CYS A 28 -0.71 9.22 -1.22
N SER A 29 -0.91 9.91 -2.34
CA SER A 29 -2.08 10.79 -2.50
C SER A 29 -3.37 10.01 -2.24
N ASN A 30 -4.39 10.65 -1.68
CA ASN A 30 -5.69 10.04 -1.36
C ASN A 30 -6.59 9.80 -2.60
N LEU A 31 -6.00 9.41 -3.74
CA LEU A 31 -6.73 9.02 -4.93
C LEU A 31 -7.59 7.78 -4.65
N PRO A 32 -8.81 7.67 -5.22
CA PRO A 32 -9.68 6.52 -5.00
C PRO A 32 -9.00 5.17 -5.24
N VAL A 33 -8.17 5.08 -6.29
CA VAL A 33 -7.42 3.85 -6.63
C VAL A 33 -6.40 3.46 -5.56
N HIS A 34 -5.70 4.43 -4.95
CA HIS A 34 -4.77 4.13 -3.88
C HIS A 34 -5.50 3.64 -2.63
N ILE A 35 -6.64 4.24 -2.31
CA ILE A 35 -7.48 3.83 -1.18
C ILE A 35 -7.98 2.39 -1.39
N GLU A 36 -8.40 2.05 -2.61
CA GLU A 36 -8.81 0.70 -2.96
C GLU A 36 -7.65 -0.32 -2.79
N GLN A 37 -6.46 0.01 -3.31
CA GLN A 37 -5.32 -0.91 -3.30
C GLN A 37 -4.70 -1.13 -1.91
N LEU A 38 -4.73 -0.12 -1.04
CA LEU A 38 -4.02 -0.11 0.25
C LEU A 38 -4.96 -0.17 1.47
N SER A 39 -6.21 0.24 1.36
CA SER A 39 -7.19 0.24 2.46
C SER A 39 -6.62 0.89 3.74
N LEU A 40 -6.58 0.18 4.86
CA LEU A 40 -6.07 0.70 6.14
C LEU A 40 -4.53 0.72 6.22
N ASN A 41 -3.84 0.13 5.25
CA ASN A 41 -2.38 -0.02 5.27
C ASN A 41 -1.65 1.15 4.58
N GLY A 42 -2.37 2.05 3.92
CA GLY A 42 -1.79 3.25 3.30
C GLY A 42 -1.73 4.43 4.26
N ILE A 43 -0.73 5.29 4.09
CA ILE A 43 -0.71 6.63 4.69
C ILE A 43 -1.10 7.62 3.60
N TYR A 44 -2.22 8.30 3.78
CA TYR A 44 -2.80 9.15 2.75
C TYR A 44 -2.58 10.64 3.02
N PHE A 45 -2.48 11.43 1.96
CA PHE A 45 -2.46 12.89 2.03
C PHE A 45 -3.22 13.52 0.86
N ASN A 46 -3.63 14.78 0.99
CA ASN A 46 -4.24 15.51 -0.12
C ASN A 46 -3.17 15.84 -1.20
N PRO A 47 -3.34 15.42 -2.47
CA PRO A 47 -2.37 15.65 -3.54
C PRO A 47 -2.01 17.13 -3.78
N TYR A 48 -2.87 18.06 -3.36
CA TYR A 48 -2.67 19.50 -3.48
C TYR A 48 -2.22 20.18 -2.16
N ASN A 49 -1.74 19.39 -1.20
CA ASN A 49 -1.26 19.87 0.10
C ASN A 49 0.15 19.34 0.40
N GLU A 50 1.16 20.02 -0.11
CA GLU A 50 2.56 19.67 0.07
C GLU A 50 3.02 19.73 1.53
N MET A 51 2.40 20.59 2.34
CA MET A 51 2.70 20.73 3.77
C MET A 51 2.26 19.51 4.57
N GLU A 52 1.11 18.93 4.23
CA GLU A 52 0.63 17.67 4.82
C GLU A 52 1.59 16.51 4.53
N LEU A 53 2.03 16.38 3.27
CA LEU A 53 3.03 15.37 2.89
C LEU A 53 4.34 15.56 3.68
N ALA A 54 4.85 16.79 3.79
CA ALA A 54 6.08 17.07 4.52
C ALA A 54 5.97 16.68 6.01
N LEU A 55 4.83 16.97 6.64
CA LEU A 55 4.57 16.59 8.04
C LEU A 55 4.50 15.08 8.22
N ILE A 56 3.85 14.36 7.29
CA ILE A 56 3.77 12.89 7.30
C ILE A 56 5.17 12.28 7.19
N ILE A 57 5.99 12.72 6.22
CA ILE A 57 7.36 12.23 6.04
C ILE A 57 8.18 12.46 7.31
N LYS A 58 8.06 13.65 7.91
CA LYS A 58 8.76 13.99 9.16
C LYS A 58 8.32 13.12 10.34
N GLY A 59 7.03 12.78 10.41
CA GLY A 59 6.49 11.87 11.43
C GLY A 59 6.99 10.44 11.24
N PHE A 60 6.98 9.94 10.01
CA PHE A 60 7.39 8.58 9.66
C PHE A 60 8.87 8.30 9.97
N MET A 61 9.75 9.28 9.77
CA MET A 61 11.18 9.14 10.12
C MET A 61 11.43 8.84 11.62
N LYS A 62 10.43 9.01 12.49
CA LYS A 62 10.55 8.77 13.94
C LYS A 62 9.98 7.42 14.40
N SER A 63 9.26 6.70 13.55
CA SER A 63 8.68 5.38 13.88
C SER A 63 9.61 4.24 13.46
N SER A 64 9.76 3.23 14.33
CA SER A 64 10.45 1.98 14.01
C SER A 64 9.56 1.05 13.17
N ASP A 65 10.18 0.25 12.30
CA ASP A 65 9.50 -0.62 11.33
C ASP A 65 8.55 -1.65 12.01
N TYR A 66 7.34 -1.79 11.46
CA TYR A 66 6.39 -2.86 11.76
C TYR A 66 6.15 -3.66 10.48
N LEU A 67 5.84 -4.96 10.59
CA LEU A 67 5.31 -5.74 9.46
C LEU A 67 3.88 -5.24 9.18
N ILE A 68 3.63 -4.74 7.97
CA ILE A 68 2.36 -4.10 7.58
C ILE A 68 1.44 -5.08 6.86
N TYR A 69 2.03 -5.99 6.09
CA TYR A 69 1.30 -6.96 5.28
C TYR A 69 1.55 -8.39 5.77
N GLU A 70 0.55 -9.26 5.57
CA GLU A 70 0.73 -10.71 5.73
C GLU A 70 1.86 -11.23 4.85
N ASP A 71 2.50 -12.28 5.32
CA ASP A 71 3.55 -12.98 4.58
C ASP A 71 3.11 -13.33 3.15
N TYR A 72 4.01 -13.10 2.19
CA TYR A 72 3.72 -13.28 0.78
C TYR A 72 3.34 -14.73 0.45
N ASP A 73 4.03 -15.71 1.04
CA ASP A 73 3.79 -17.12 0.76
C ASP A 73 2.43 -17.57 1.29
N GLU A 74 2.01 -17.06 2.45
CA GLU A 74 0.66 -17.31 2.99
C GLU A 74 -0.44 -16.70 2.11
N ARG A 75 -0.21 -15.49 1.57
CA ARG A 75 -1.15 -14.87 0.61
C ARG A 75 -1.29 -15.70 -0.66
N VAL A 76 -0.17 -16.16 -1.23
CA VAL A 76 -0.16 -17.01 -2.43
C VAL A 76 -0.88 -18.33 -2.17
N ARG A 77 -0.60 -18.98 -1.03
CA ARG A 77 -1.24 -20.23 -0.62
C ARG A 77 -2.75 -20.06 -0.45
N ARG A 78 -3.20 -19.00 0.22
CA ARG A 78 -4.62 -18.70 0.42
C ARG A 78 -5.35 -18.47 -0.90
N PHE A 79 -4.73 -17.70 -1.81
CA PHE A 79 -5.28 -17.51 -3.16
C PHE A 79 -5.43 -18.85 -3.90
N ALA A 80 -4.40 -19.70 -3.89
CA ALA A 80 -4.45 -21.00 -4.55
C ALA A 80 -5.59 -21.88 -4.00
N LEU A 81 -5.77 -21.93 -2.68
CA LEU A 81 -6.86 -22.69 -2.06
C LEU A 81 -8.25 -22.14 -2.42
N ASN A 82 -8.43 -20.82 -2.34
CA ASN A 82 -9.70 -20.17 -2.72
C ASN A 82 -10.02 -20.43 -4.20
N PHE A 83 -9.03 -20.32 -5.07
CA PHE A 83 -9.19 -20.56 -6.49
C PHE A 83 -9.61 -22.02 -6.79
N LEU A 84 -8.98 -23.01 -6.15
CA LEU A 84 -9.37 -24.42 -6.30
C LEU A 84 -10.80 -24.70 -5.80
N SER A 85 -11.26 -23.98 -4.77
CA SER A 85 -12.62 -24.17 -4.24
C SER A 85 -13.73 -23.84 -5.25
N ILE A 86 -13.47 -22.90 -6.18
CA ILE A 86 -14.41 -22.53 -7.25
C ILE A 86 -14.74 -23.74 -8.15
N PHE A 87 -13.77 -24.62 -8.40
CA PHE A 87 -13.94 -25.81 -9.23
C PHE A 87 -14.44 -27.04 -8.46
N SER A 88 -14.48 -26.95 -7.13
CA SER A 88 -14.96 -28.01 -6.24
C SER A 88 -16.45 -27.85 -5.88
N SER A 89 -17.14 -26.92 -6.56
CA SER A 89 -18.56 -26.59 -6.41
C SER A 89 -19.40 -27.24 -7.50
#